data_AF-A0A7C1AZB6-F1
#
_entry.id   AF-A0A7C1AZB6-F1
#
_cell.length_a   1.000
_cell.length_b   1.000
_cell.length_c   1.000
_cell.angle_alpha   90.00
_cell.angle_beta   90.00
_cell.angle_gamma   90.00
#
_symmetry.space_group_name_H-M   'P 1'
#
loop_
_entity.id
_entity.type
_entity.pdbx_description
1 polymer ?
#
loop_
_entity_poly.entity_id
_entity_poly.type
_entity_poly.pdbx_seq_one_letter_code
_entity_poly.pdbx_strand_id
1 'polypeptide(L)'
;MRQIRLNRFSNRDLAIGVALTLLLLVTAVFSLTVGAVSIPLSTIVKIVLPHHRGDIKVDEGLYYIVVNLRLARIVLAMVVGASLALAGVVYQGILLNPLADPYTLGVSTGAAFGASLAILFGSGNWTFLGFGI
;
A
#
# COMPACT_ATOMS: atom_id res chain seq x y z
N MET A 1 -14.36 31.68 -25.53
CA MET A 1 -14.56 30.50 -24.65
C MET A 1 -13.89 29.30 -25.30
N ARG A 2 -12.68 28.95 -24.85
CA ARG A 2 -11.82 27.92 -25.45
C ARG A 2 -12.42 26.54 -25.22
N GLN A 3 -12.73 25.85 -26.31
CA GLN A 3 -13.10 24.43 -26.37
C GLN A 3 -12.08 23.59 -25.58
N ILE A 4 -12.49 23.06 -24.43
CA ILE A 4 -11.74 22.04 -23.68
C ILE A 4 -11.82 20.77 -24.53
N ARG A 5 -10.75 20.44 -25.26
CA ARG A 5 -10.64 19.18 -26.00
C ARG A 5 -10.59 18.03 -24.99
N LEU A 6 -11.75 17.49 -24.61
CA LEU A 6 -11.90 16.43 -23.62
C LEU A 6 -11.58 15.01 -24.14
N ASN A 7 -11.06 14.82 -25.36
CA ASN A 7 -10.83 13.44 -25.82
C ASN A 7 -9.68 13.29 -26.82
N ARG A 8 -8.48 13.06 -26.28
CA ARG A 8 -7.39 12.41 -27.02
C ARG A 8 -6.58 11.54 -26.06
N PHE A 9 -7.22 10.53 -25.46
CA PHE A 9 -6.46 9.37 -25.02
C PHE A 9 -5.89 8.72 -26.28
N SER A 10 -4.61 8.96 -26.53
CA SER A 10 -3.91 8.31 -27.64
C SER A 10 -3.75 6.84 -27.30
N ASN A 11 -3.60 5.98 -28.32
CA ASN A 11 -3.24 4.57 -28.11
C ASN A 11 -1.98 4.42 -27.23
N ARG A 12 -1.12 5.45 -27.20
CA ARG A 12 0.06 5.53 -26.32
C ARG A 12 -0.30 5.64 -24.84
N ASP A 13 -1.27 6.48 -24.48
CA ASP A 13 -1.64 6.70 -23.07
C ASP A 13 -2.33 5.46 -22.50
N LEU A 14 -3.17 4.80 -23.31
CA LEU A 14 -3.77 3.51 -22.98
C LEU A 14 -2.70 2.42 -22.83
N ALA A 15 -1.72 2.36 -23.74
CA ALA A 15 -0.62 1.40 -23.65
C ALA A 15 0.21 1.60 -22.36
N ILE A 16 0.49 2.85 -21.97
CA ILE A 16 1.19 3.16 -20.73
C ILE A 16 0.37 2.73 -19.51
N GLY A 17 -0.93 3.03 -19.47
CA GLY A 17 -1.81 2.62 -18.37
C GLY A 17 -1.88 1.10 -18.19
N VAL A 18 -2.01 0.36 -19.29
CA VAL A 18 -1.99 -1.11 -19.29
C VAL A 18 -0.63 -1.63 -18.84
N ALA A 19 0.47 -1.07 -19.34
CA ALA A 19 1.83 -1.47 -18.97
C ALA A 19 2.10 -1.26 -17.47
N LEU A 20 1.69 -0.12 -16.91
CA LEU A 20 1.84 0.18 -15.47
C LEU A 20 0.99 -0.74 -14.60
N THR A 21 -0.22 -1.07 -15.05
CA THR A 21 -1.10 -2.01 -14.33
C THR A 21 -0.51 -3.41 -14.34
N LEU A 22 0.01 -3.88 -15.48
CA LEU A 22 0.73 -5.15 -15.56
C LEU A 22 1.97 -5.17 -14.67
N LEU A 23 2.76 -4.10 -14.68
CA LEU A 23 3.94 -3.97 -13.83
C LEU A 23 3.57 -4.03 -12.34
N LEU A 24 2.48 -3.38 -11.94
CA LEU A 24 1.96 -3.45 -10.57
C LEU A 24 1.57 -4.89 -10.18
N LEU A 25 0.88 -5.62 -11.06
CA LEU A 25 0.53 -7.02 -10.79
C LEU A 25 1.77 -7.93 -10.69
N VAL A 26 2.74 -7.76 -11.59
CA VAL A 26 3.99 -8.54 -11.57
C VAL A 26 4.78 -8.28 -10.29
N THR A 27 4.92 -7.02 -9.90
CA THR A 27 5.62 -6.64 -8.67
C THR A 27 4.88 -7.10 -7.40
N ALA A 28 3.55 -7.10 -7.39
CA ALA A 28 2.76 -7.65 -6.29
C ALA A 28 2.98 -9.17 -6.12
N VAL A 29 2.97 -9.94 -7.22
CA VAL A 29 3.27 -11.38 -7.19
C VAL A 29 4.72 -11.62 -6.76
N PHE A 30 5.66 -10.83 -7.27
CA PHE A 30 7.06 -10.92 -6.85
C PHE A 30 7.23 -10.61 -5.36
N SER A 31 6.52 -9.61 -4.83
CA SER A 31 6.54 -9.25 -3.42
C SER A 31 6.06 -10.39 -2.51
N LEU A 32 5.19 -11.29 -2.98
CA LEU A 32 4.80 -12.49 -2.22
C LEU A 32 5.96 -13.47 -2.04
N THR A 33 6.93 -13.50 -2.96
CA THR A 33 8.08 -14.42 -2.90
C THR A 33 9.20 -13.90 -2.01
N VAL A 34 9.36 -12.57 -1.92
CA VAL A 34 10.42 -11.92 -1.17
C VAL A 34 10.03 -11.81 0.31
N GLY A 35 10.81 -12.42 1.20
CA GLY A 35 10.63 -12.31 2.64
C GLY A 35 11.69 -13.06 3.44
N ALA A 36 11.63 -12.94 4.76
CA ALA A 36 12.57 -13.59 5.69
C ALA A 36 12.60 -15.13 5.56
N VAL A 37 11.49 -15.72 5.08
CA VAL A 37 11.37 -17.14 4.78
C VAL A 37 11.15 -17.30 3.28
N SER A 38 12.04 -18.03 2.61
CA SER A 38 11.89 -18.38 1.19
C SER A 38 10.77 -19.40 1.03
N ILE A 39 9.63 -18.97 0.49
CA ILE A 39 8.48 -19.84 0.22
C ILE A 39 8.37 -20.03 -1.30
N PRO A 40 8.37 -21.27 -1.81
CA PRO A 40 8.25 -21.50 -3.24
C PRO A 40 6.88 -21.04 -3.76
N LEU A 41 6.87 -20.49 -4.99
CA LEU A 41 5.66 -19.97 -5.65
C LEU A 41 4.51 -21.00 -5.69
N SER A 42 4.84 -22.28 -5.85
CA SER A 42 3.85 -23.36 -5.85
C SER A 42 3.08 -23.49 -4.54
N THR A 43 3.71 -23.19 -3.40
CA THR A 43 3.05 -23.19 -2.08
C THR A 43 2.22 -21.94 -1.87
N ILE A 44 2.68 -20.78 -2.36
CA ILE A 44 1.94 -19.51 -2.30
C ILE A 44 0.63 -19.61 -3.08
N VAL A 45 0.66 -20.16 -4.30
CA VAL A 45 -0.55 -20.35 -5.11
C VAL A 45 -1.55 -21.28 -4.42
N LYS A 46 -1.07 -22.34 -3.76
CA LYS A 46 -1.92 -23.25 -2.97
C LYS A 46 -2.56 -22.59 -1.75
N ILE A 47 -1.86 -21.64 -1.12
CA ILE A 47 -2.37 -20.88 0.03
C ILE A 47 -3.39 -19.82 -0.40
N VAL A 48 -3.11 -19.11 -1.50
CA VAL A 48 -3.94 -17.98 -1.96
C VAL A 48 -5.16 -18.42 -2.76
N LEU A 49 -5.04 -19.48 -3.55
CA LEU A 49 -6.18 -20.16 -4.19
C LEU A 49 -6.33 -21.56 -3.59
N PRO A 50 -7.09 -21.71 -2.50
CA PRO A 50 -7.48 -23.03 -2.03
C PRO A 50 -8.30 -23.69 -3.14
N HIS A 51 -7.72 -24.67 -3.82
CA HIS A 51 -8.54 -25.56 -4.65
C HIS A 51 -9.45 -26.32 -3.69
N HIS A 52 -10.76 -26.34 -3.96
CA HIS A 52 -11.77 -27.13 -3.23
C HIS A 52 -11.55 -28.67 -3.32
N ARG A 53 -10.34 -29.13 -3.67
CA ARG A 53 -9.95 -30.54 -3.68
C ARG A 53 -9.02 -30.78 -2.49
N GLY A 54 -9.52 -31.57 -1.55
CA GLY A 54 -8.96 -31.78 -0.21
C GLY A 54 -7.49 -32.19 -0.13
N ASP A 55 -6.99 -32.03 1.09
CA ASP A 55 -5.74 -32.56 1.64
C ASP A 55 -4.42 -32.09 1.03
N ILE A 56 -4.17 -30.78 1.17
CA ILE A 56 -2.80 -30.32 1.37
C ILE A 56 -2.73 -29.72 2.77
N LYS A 57 -2.17 -30.46 3.73
CA LYS A 57 -1.80 -29.92 5.04
C LYS A 57 -0.70 -28.89 4.83
N VAL A 58 -1.11 -27.65 4.57
CA VAL A 58 -0.20 -26.51 4.61
C VAL A 58 0.00 -26.15 6.07
N ASP A 59 1.26 -25.95 6.46
CA ASP A 59 1.60 -25.48 7.80
C ASP A 59 0.84 -24.18 8.13
N GLU A 60 0.14 -24.15 9.27
CA GLU A 60 -0.68 -23.01 9.69
C GLU A 60 0.17 -21.72 9.85
N GLY A 61 1.44 -21.88 10.25
CA GLY A 61 2.40 -20.78 10.33
C GLY A 61 2.68 -20.15 8.97
N LEU A 62 2.90 -20.98 7.94
CA LEU A 62 3.09 -20.50 6.56
C LEU A 62 1.83 -19.80 6.03
N TYR A 63 0.64 -20.33 6.30
CA TYR A 63 -0.62 -19.68 5.93
C TYR A 63 -0.73 -18.28 6.56
N TYR A 64 -0.47 -18.18 7.87
CA TYR A 64 -0.53 -16.90 8.58
C TYR A 64 0.47 -15.88 8.00
N ILE A 65 1.71 -16.30 7.71
CA ILE A 65 2.72 -15.42 7.14
C ILE A 65 2.30 -14.90 5.75
N VAL A 66 1.79 -15.77 4.88
CA VAL A 66 1.43 -15.38 3.52
C VAL A 66 0.18 -14.49 3.52
N VAL A 67 -0.87 -14.86 4.24
CA VAL A 67 -2.16 -14.16 4.21
C VAL A 67 -2.18 -12.93 5.14
N ASN A 68 -1.84 -13.11 6.42
CA ASN A 68 -1.97 -12.02 7.40
C ASN A 68 -0.82 -11.03 7.38
N LEU A 69 0.39 -11.45 6.97
CA LEU A 69 1.55 -10.54 6.92
C LEU A 69 1.82 -10.04 5.51
N ARG A 70 2.05 -10.92 4.53
CA ARG A 70 2.48 -10.52 3.19
C ARG A 70 1.35 -9.88 2.39
N LEU A 71 0.20 -10.57 2.27
CA LEU A 71 -0.93 -10.07 1.49
C LEU A 71 -1.46 -8.76 2.07
N ALA A 72 -1.66 -8.68 3.38
CA ALA A 72 -2.08 -7.46 4.06
C ALA A 72 -1.12 -6.28 3.78
N ARG A 73 0.20 -6.51 3.85
CA ARG A 73 1.21 -5.48 3.55
C ARG A 73 1.17 -5.02 2.09
N ILE A 74 1.01 -5.95 1.14
CA ILE A 74 0.92 -5.62 -0.30
C ILE A 74 -0.32 -4.76 -0.56
N VAL A 75 -1.46 -5.12 0.00
CA VAL A 75 -2.71 -4.33 -0.11
C VAL A 75 -2.52 -2.94 0.48
N LEU A 76 -1.94 -2.83 1.68
CA LEU A 76 -1.62 -1.54 2.29
C LEU A 76 -0.69 -0.69 1.42
N ALA A 77 0.37 -1.29 0.86
CA ALA A 77 1.31 -0.57 -0.01
C ALA A 77 0.62 -0.04 -1.29
N MET A 78 -0.27 -0.82 -1.90
CA MET A 78 -1.05 -0.37 -3.06
C MET A 78 -1.98 0.80 -2.70
N VAL A 79 -2.70 0.70 -1.59
CA VAL A 79 -3.63 1.75 -1.13
C VAL A 79 -2.89 3.04 -0.79
N VAL A 80 -1.78 2.94 -0.05
CA VAL A 80 -0.95 4.10 0.32
C VAL A 80 -0.34 4.73 -0.93
N GLY A 81 0.23 3.95 -1.84
CA GLY A 81 0.81 4.44 -3.10
C GLY A 81 -0.23 5.16 -3.96
N ALA A 82 -1.43 4.59 -4.12
CA ALA A 82 -2.53 5.22 -4.84
C ALA A 82 -2.97 6.54 -4.18
N SER A 83 -3.06 6.57 -2.85
CA SER A 83 -3.44 7.76 -2.10
C SER A 83 -2.42 8.90 -2.26
N LEU A 84 -1.13 8.57 -2.21
CA LEU A 84 -0.04 9.53 -2.42
C LEU A 84 -0.03 10.08 -3.85
N ALA A 85 -0.21 9.21 -4.86
CA ALA A 85 -0.28 9.63 -6.25
C ALA A 85 -1.48 10.58 -6.51
N LEU A 86 -2.66 10.24 -5.95
CA LEU A 86 -3.86 11.08 -6.05
C LEU A 86 -3.65 12.43 -5.36
N ALA A 87 -3.13 12.43 -4.13
CA ALA A 87 -2.83 13.67 -3.42
C ALA A 87 -1.85 14.54 -4.23
N GLY A 88 -0.77 13.96 -4.75
CA GLY A 88 0.21 14.65 -5.59
C GLY A 88 -0.42 15.33 -6.81
N VAL A 89 -1.21 14.60 -7.60
CA VAL A 89 -1.87 15.15 -8.80
C VAL A 89 -2.86 16.27 -8.44
N VAL A 90 -3.63 16.10 -7.36
CA VAL A 90 -4.57 17.13 -6.90
C VAL A 90 -3.82 18.40 -6.47
N TYR A 91 -2.75 18.26 -5.68
CA TYR A 91 -1.97 19.42 -5.22
C TYR A 91 -1.23 20.12 -6.36
N GLN A 92 -0.63 19.37 -7.28
CA GLN A 92 -0.01 19.93 -8.48
C GLN A 92 -1.03 20.69 -9.33
N GLY A 93 -2.27 20.20 -9.41
CA GLY A 93 -3.39 20.87 -10.10
C GLY A 93 -3.88 22.15 -9.42
N ILE A 94 -4.03 22.14 -8.08
CA ILE A 94 -4.48 23.31 -7.30
C ILE A 94 -3.42 24.41 -7.30
N LEU A 95 -2.16 24.04 -7.06
CA LEU A 95 -1.05 25.00 -6.94
C LEU A 95 -0.46 25.41 -8.29
N LEU A 96 -0.90 24.76 -9.38
CA LEU A 96 -0.39 24.97 -10.73
C LEU A 96 1.15 24.90 -10.79
N ASN A 97 1.74 24.08 -9.92
CA ASN A 97 3.18 23.92 -9.76
C ASN A 97 3.53 22.43 -9.78
N PRO A 98 4.22 21.94 -10.82
CA PRO A 98 4.59 20.52 -10.93
C PRO A 98 5.59 20.08 -9.86
N LEU A 99 6.22 20.99 -9.12
CA LEU A 99 7.11 20.70 -8.00
C LEU A 99 6.37 20.66 -6.64
N ALA A 100 5.07 20.92 -6.62
CA ALA A 100 4.29 20.88 -5.40
C ALA A 100 4.11 19.43 -4.91
N ASP A 101 4.26 19.24 -3.60
CA ASP A 101 4.19 17.95 -2.93
C ASP A 101 3.29 18.04 -1.68
N PRO A 102 2.30 17.13 -1.49
CA PRO A 102 1.45 17.05 -0.29
C PRO A 102 2.20 17.18 1.05
N TYR A 103 3.46 16.72 1.13
CA TYR A 103 4.26 16.79 2.35
C TYR A 103 4.53 18.24 2.82
N THR A 104 4.49 19.22 1.92
CA THR A 104 4.83 20.63 2.21
C THR A 104 3.76 21.39 3.00
N LEU A 105 2.51 20.91 3.05
CA LEU A 105 1.39 21.59 3.71
C LEU A 105 1.22 21.20 5.20
N GLY A 106 2.18 20.47 5.77
CA GLY A 106 2.18 20.12 7.19
C GLY A 106 1.28 18.94 7.57
N VAL A 107 0.66 18.25 6.60
CA VAL A 107 -0.16 17.06 6.86
C VAL A 107 0.68 15.93 7.48
N SER A 108 1.92 15.74 7.01
CA SER A 108 2.82 14.71 7.53
C SER A 108 3.33 15.02 8.94
N THR A 109 3.63 16.29 9.25
CA THR A 109 4.07 16.68 10.59
C THR A 109 2.91 16.61 11.59
N GLY A 110 1.69 16.96 11.17
CA GLY A 110 0.48 16.75 11.97
C GLY A 110 0.19 15.27 12.25
N ALA A 111 0.31 14.41 11.25
CA ALA A 111 0.16 12.95 11.43
C ALA A 111 1.23 12.37 12.36
N ALA A 112 2.50 12.80 12.23
CA ALA A 112 3.57 12.38 13.12
C ALA A 112 3.34 12.84 14.57
N PHE A 113 2.93 14.10 14.77
CA PHE A 113 2.57 14.62 16.10
C PHE A 113 1.41 13.83 16.72
N GLY A 114 0.35 13.56 15.96
CA GLY A 114 -0.79 12.76 16.40
C GLY A 114 -0.39 11.32 16.76
N ALA A 115 0.47 10.69 15.96
CA ALA A 115 1.01 9.36 16.26
C ALA A 115 1.86 9.36 17.54
N SER A 116 2.72 10.36 17.74
CA SER A 116 3.48 10.52 18.99
C SER A 116 2.57 10.71 20.19
N LEU A 117 1.51 11.51 20.06
CA LEU A 117 0.52 11.72 21.13
C LEU A 117 -0.23 10.42 21.44
N ALA A 118 -0.64 9.67 20.41
CA ALA A 118 -1.30 8.38 20.58
C ALA A 118 -0.38 7.33 21.24
N ILE A 119 0.92 7.34 20.95
CA ILE A 119 1.89 6.46 21.63
C ILE A 119 2.03 6.87 23.10
N LEU A 120 2.11 8.17 23.40
CA LEU A 120 2.27 8.67 24.77
C LEU A 120 1.05 8.43 25.66
N PHE A 121 -0.17 8.60 25.11
CA PHE A 121 -1.41 8.56 25.90
C PHE A 121 -2.30 7.34 25.64
N GLY A 122 -2.11 6.64 24.52
CA GLY A 122 -2.98 5.54 24.08
C GLY A 122 -2.61 4.17 24.66
N SER A 123 -1.35 3.94 25.04
CA SER A 123 -1.04 2.85 25.96
C SER A 123 -1.46 3.33 27.35
N GLY A 124 -2.57 2.84 27.90
CA GLY A 124 -3.13 3.26 29.20
C GLY A 124 -2.22 3.11 30.43
N ASN A 125 -0.93 2.89 30.23
CA ASN A 125 0.12 2.99 31.22
C ASN A 125 0.45 4.48 31.42
N TRP A 126 -0.06 5.06 32.51
CA TRP A 126 0.26 6.41 33.01
C TRP A 126 1.71 6.57 33.47
N THR A 127 2.62 5.70 33.01
CA THR A 127 4.04 5.66 33.39
C THR A 127 4.76 6.97 33.04
N PHE A 128 4.22 7.77 32.11
CA PHE A 128 4.69 9.12 31.80
C PHE A 128 4.63 10.09 33.00
N LEU A 129 3.70 9.89 33.95
CA LEU A 129 3.59 10.68 35.19
C LEU A 129 4.39 10.09 36.37
N GLY A 130 5.19 9.04 36.15
CA GLY A 130 5.96 8.39 37.21
C GLY A 130 5.13 7.54 38.19
N PHE A 131 3.81 7.46 38.02
CA PHE A 131 2.96 6.51 38.71
C PHE A 131 2.94 5.19 37.92
N GLY A 132 3.98 4.39 38.09
CA GLY A 132 3.97 2.99 37.69
C GLY A 132 3.06 2.20 38.62
N ILE A 133 1.90 1.77 38.10
CA ILE A 133 1.22 0.53 38.49
C ILE A 133 1.34 -0.42 37.31
#